data_AF-A2FHT7-F1
#
_entry.id   AF-A2FHT7-F1
#
_cell.length_a   1.000
_cell.length_b   1.000
_cell.length_c   1.000
_cell.angle_alpha   90.00
_cell.angle_beta   90.00
_cell.angle_gamma   90.00
#
_symmetry.space_group_name_H-M   'P 1'
#
loop_
_entity.id
_entity.type
_entity.pdbx_description
1 polymer ?
#
loop_
_entity_poly.entity_id
_entity_poly.type
_entity_poly.pdbx_seq_one_letter_code
_entity_poly.pdbx_strand_id
1 'polypeptide(L)'
;MFFKDLSLKRVPSFIDRYEPEYSFPNCSKINYGERIIKVDPLGEKCIAGTFFIASDNTEYEVTAKYLKDNENTTQTVKNPLAISSNETLVHSLIKCLDKTKGCKLHVVRVSPSEFFYQEGNVTQYLDPNRTKQISYTYDHQYKTMSYFSTESSGSKKVYLKSHSKFSKSHYSYSYENVKIVNADNSVKKITNTTTNVNMSIIFHTANGRTRLNATYFDAQLYNDDEFPDIRDAREVGKEAGRESEGEITFKFEKIGDPPEGEEMLFEKEKLYLFNPENKIKTKKEVEKDTQKYDNPGLKGYQIALIVIAVVVVIVIIVVVVILLLKKGKESPKSNSGSGSGENA
;
A
#
# COMPACT_ATOMS: atom_id res chain seq x y z
N MET A 1 56.27 20.05 -3.95
CA MET A 1 55.77 20.22 -2.58
C MET A 1 54.38 20.83 -2.68
N PHE A 2 53.37 20.01 -2.98
CA PHE A 2 52.16 19.82 -2.17
C PHE A 2 51.49 21.10 -1.64
N PHE A 3 50.53 21.62 -2.40
CA PHE A 3 49.22 21.94 -1.82
C PHE A 3 48.20 21.02 -2.51
N LYS A 4 47.80 19.98 -1.78
CA LYS A 4 46.61 19.19 -2.07
C LYS A 4 45.43 20.15 -1.94
N ASP A 5 44.74 20.41 -3.03
CA ASP A 5 43.37 20.90 -2.97
C ASP A 5 42.54 19.87 -2.19
N LEU A 6 42.31 20.17 -0.92
CA LEU A 6 41.25 19.58 -0.13
C LEU A 6 39.95 20.00 -0.82
N SER A 7 39.51 19.13 -1.74
CA SER A 7 38.13 19.10 -2.20
C SER A 7 37.24 19.03 -0.96
N LEU A 8 36.78 20.20 -0.52
CA LEU A 8 35.64 20.33 0.37
C LEU A 8 34.51 19.60 -0.33
N LYS A 9 34.25 18.37 0.13
CA LYS A 9 33.04 17.61 -0.17
C LYS A 9 31.87 18.55 0.12
N ARG A 10 31.35 19.21 -0.92
CA ARG A 10 30.07 19.92 -0.82
C ARG A 10 29.07 18.85 -0.43
N VAL A 11 28.57 18.91 0.79
CA VAL A 11 27.39 18.15 1.20
C VAL A 11 26.28 18.62 0.26
N PRO A 12 25.73 17.75 -0.61
CA PRO A 12 24.69 18.17 -1.54
C PRO A 12 23.50 18.72 -0.77
N SER A 13 22.99 19.88 -1.20
CA SER A 13 21.78 20.44 -0.61
C SER A 13 20.61 19.46 -0.79
N PHE A 14 19.58 19.57 0.04
CA PHE A 14 18.42 18.66 -0.02
C PHE A 14 17.71 18.68 -1.38
N ILE A 15 17.87 19.76 -2.15
CA ILE A 15 17.33 19.93 -3.51
C ILE A 15 18.24 19.22 -4.53
N ASP A 16 19.56 19.38 -4.40
CA ASP A 16 20.56 18.71 -5.28
C ASP A 16 20.48 17.18 -5.21
N ARG A 17 19.98 16.65 -4.09
CA ARG A 17 19.77 15.23 -3.92
C ARG A 17 18.79 14.71 -4.97
N TYR A 18 17.74 15.41 -5.37
CA TYR A 18 16.74 14.85 -6.29
C TYR A 18 17.19 14.76 -7.76
N GLU A 19 18.38 15.24 -8.09
CA GLU A 19 18.89 15.24 -9.46
C GLU A 19 19.62 13.92 -9.78
N PRO A 20 19.08 13.08 -10.68
CA PRO A 20 19.70 11.79 -11.00
C PRO A 20 21.09 11.93 -11.66
N GLU A 21 21.37 13.09 -12.27
CA GLU A 21 22.66 13.44 -12.88
C GLU A 21 23.83 13.41 -11.88
N TYR A 22 23.58 13.63 -10.58
CA TYR A 22 24.62 13.51 -9.56
C TYR A 22 25.11 12.06 -9.41
N SER A 23 24.21 11.09 -9.58
CA SER A 23 24.53 9.68 -9.48
C SER A 23 24.92 9.05 -10.82
N PHE A 24 24.46 9.63 -11.93
CA PHE A 24 24.78 9.21 -13.29
C PHE A 24 25.14 10.43 -14.14
N PRO A 25 26.38 10.92 -14.02
CA PRO A 25 26.83 12.08 -14.78
C PRO A 25 26.74 11.79 -16.28
N ASN A 26 26.34 12.79 -17.06
CA ASN A 26 26.13 12.72 -18.52
C ASN A 26 24.94 11.88 -18.99
N CYS A 27 24.11 11.37 -18.09
CA CYS A 27 22.91 10.65 -18.50
C CYS A 27 21.73 11.61 -18.73
N SER A 28 21.10 11.52 -19.91
CA SER A 28 19.97 12.39 -20.23
C SER A 28 18.72 12.06 -19.39
N LYS A 29 18.12 13.07 -18.75
CA LYS A 29 16.91 12.92 -17.92
C LYS A 29 15.70 12.53 -18.78
N ILE A 30 14.83 11.71 -18.20
CA ILE A 30 13.48 11.48 -18.73
C ILE A 30 12.63 12.73 -18.45
N ASN A 31 11.89 13.18 -19.47
CA ASN A 31 10.89 14.22 -19.29
C ASN A 31 9.63 13.62 -18.66
N TYR A 32 9.27 14.07 -17.46
CA TYR A 32 8.12 13.54 -16.70
C TYR A 32 6.76 13.74 -17.39
N GLY A 33 6.68 14.54 -18.45
CA GLY A 33 5.47 14.66 -19.28
C GLY A 33 5.26 13.51 -20.26
N GLU A 34 6.30 12.72 -20.55
CA GLU A 34 6.26 11.62 -21.54
C GLU A 34 5.89 10.30 -20.87
N ARG A 35 4.75 9.71 -21.25
CA ARG A 35 4.33 8.38 -20.77
C ARG A 35 5.17 7.26 -21.41
N ILE A 36 5.43 7.39 -22.71
CA ILE A 36 6.26 6.49 -23.50
C ILE A 36 7.55 7.22 -23.83
N ILE A 37 8.68 6.63 -23.44
CA ILE A 37 10.01 7.13 -23.79
C ILE A 37 10.63 6.24 -24.86
N LYS A 38 11.36 6.87 -25.79
CA LYS A 38 12.23 6.17 -26.72
C LYS A 38 13.67 6.34 -26.27
N VAL A 39 14.38 5.22 -26.18
CA VAL A 39 15.81 5.19 -25.87
C VAL A 39 16.52 4.70 -27.13
N ASP A 40 17.49 5.47 -27.60
CA ASP A 40 18.28 5.11 -28.78
C ASP A 40 18.97 3.74 -28.60
N PRO A 41 19.38 3.07 -29.68
CA PRO A 41 20.16 1.84 -29.58
C PRO A 41 21.39 2.01 -28.69
N LEU A 42 21.53 1.13 -27.69
CA LEU A 42 22.56 1.23 -26.64
C LEU A 42 22.56 2.54 -25.82
N GLY A 43 21.52 3.35 -25.97
CA GLY A 43 21.36 4.64 -25.30
C GLY A 43 20.97 4.49 -23.82
N GLU A 44 21.09 5.61 -23.11
CA GLU A 44 20.88 5.67 -21.67
C GLU A 44 19.96 6.84 -21.29
N LYS A 45 19.09 6.60 -20.31
CA LYS A 45 18.18 7.58 -19.72
C LYS A 45 18.21 7.49 -18.20
N CYS A 46 18.13 8.62 -17.50
CA CYS A 46 18.08 8.63 -16.04
C CYS A 46 16.76 9.16 -15.49
N ILE A 47 16.37 8.64 -14.33
CA ILE A 47 15.16 9.00 -13.60
C ILE A 47 15.39 8.86 -12.10
N ALA A 48 14.73 9.69 -11.31
CA ALA A 48 14.76 9.63 -9.86
C ALA A 48 13.41 9.17 -9.29
N GLY A 49 13.47 8.55 -8.11
CA GLY A 49 12.31 8.12 -7.34
C GLY A 49 11.78 6.74 -7.71
N THR A 50 10.62 6.43 -7.15
CA THR A 50 9.93 5.15 -7.29
C THR A 50 9.06 5.14 -8.54
N PHE A 51 9.15 4.08 -9.35
CA PHE A 51 8.39 3.98 -10.61
C PHE A 51 8.17 2.53 -11.05
N PHE A 52 7.15 2.33 -11.88
CA PHE A 52 6.95 1.15 -12.70
C PHE A 52 7.50 1.36 -14.10
N ILE A 53 7.95 0.29 -14.75
CA ILE A 53 8.49 0.32 -16.10
C ILE A 53 8.05 -0.92 -16.88
N ALA A 54 7.61 -0.73 -18.13
CA ALA A 54 7.29 -1.80 -19.07
C ALA A 54 7.91 -1.50 -20.44
N SER A 55 8.11 -2.53 -21.26
CA SER A 55 8.64 -2.41 -22.62
C SER A 55 7.80 -3.20 -23.63
N ASP A 56 7.94 -2.88 -24.91
CA ASP A 56 7.34 -3.60 -26.04
C ASP A 56 8.17 -4.84 -26.44
N ASN A 57 8.60 -5.62 -25.45
CA ASN A 57 9.51 -6.76 -25.58
C ASN A 57 10.97 -6.39 -25.94
N THR A 58 11.36 -5.12 -25.85
CA THR A 58 12.77 -4.74 -25.95
C THR A 58 13.51 -5.09 -24.66
N GLU A 59 14.74 -5.57 -24.77
CA GLU A 59 15.62 -5.80 -23.63
C GLU A 59 16.25 -4.49 -23.14
N TYR A 60 16.18 -4.27 -21.84
CA TYR A 60 16.82 -3.15 -21.16
C TYR A 60 17.31 -3.60 -19.78
N GLU A 61 18.22 -2.83 -19.21
CA GLU A 61 18.62 -2.99 -17.82
C GLU A 61 18.42 -1.69 -17.06
N VAL A 62 18.10 -1.82 -15.78
CA VAL A 62 18.01 -0.68 -14.86
C VAL A 62 19.06 -0.86 -13.79
N THR A 63 19.90 0.16 -13.62
CA THR A 63 20.82 0.28 -12.50
C THR A 63 20.28 1.32 -11.53
N ALA A 64 19.91 0.90 -10.31
CA ALA A 64 19.41 1.79 -9.26
C ALA A 64 20.47 1.99 -8.18
N LYS A 65 20.67 3.24 -7.76
CA LYS A 65 21.51 3.68 -6.65
C LYS A 65 20.61 4.21 -5.54
N TYR A 66 20.56 3.52 -4.41
CA TYR A 66 19.83 3.94 -3.21
C TYR A 66 20.77 4.70 -2.29
N LEU A 67 20.40 5.92 -1.93
CA LEU A 67 21.21 6.85 -1.15
C LEU A 67 20.58 7.01 0.24
N LYS A 68 21.22 6.46 1.29
CA LYS A 68 20.79 6.62 2.70
C LYS A 68 21.98 6.89 3.60
N ASP A 69 22.00 8.02 4.31
CA ASP A 69 22.90 8.29 5.45
C ASP A 69 24.37 7.81 5.28
N ASN A 70 24.94 7.99 4.08
CA ASN A 70 26.29 7.59 3.63
C ASN A 70 26.47 6.14 3.12
N GLU A 71 25.44 5.30 3.19
CA GLU A 71 25.40 4.01 2.52
C GLU A 71 24.78 4.13 1.13
N ASN A 72 25.55 3.69 0.14
CA ASN A 72 25.11 3.63 -1.25
C ASN A 72 25.03 2.17 -1.67
N THR A 73 23.81 1.67 -1.88
CA THR A 73 23.62 0.34 -2.46
C THR A 73 23.28 0.49 -3.94
N THR A 74 23.95 -0.30 -4.78
CA THR A 74 23.71 -0.32 -6.22
C THR A 74 23.20 -1.69 -6.61
N GLN A 75 22.14 -1.73 -7.42
CA GLN A 75 21.58 -2.95 -7.97
C GLN A 75 21.39 -2.76 -9.47
N THR A 76 21.63 -3.80 -10.26
CA THR A 76 21.36 -3.81 -11.70
C THR A 76 20.51 -5.02 -12.03
N VAL A 77 19.38 -4.81 -12.69
CA VAL A 77 18.45 -5.89 -13.06
C VAL A 77 18.00 -5.68 -14.50
N LYS A 78 17.94 -6.78 -15.27
CA LYS A 78 17.38 -6.79 -16.63
C LYS A 78 15.87 -6.88 -16.59
N ASN A 79 15.20 -6.09 -17.42
CA ASN A 79 13.74 -6.05 -17.59
C ASN A 79 12.95 -6.08 -16.25
N PRO A 80 13.27 -5.21 -15.27
CA PRO A 80 12.49 -5.14 -14.05
C PRO A 80 11.09 -4.61 -14.33
N LEU A 81 10.16 -4.77 -13.38
CA LEU A 81 8.83 -4.16 -13.48
C LEU A 81 8.72 -2.91 -12.62
N ALA A 82 9.48 -2.82 -11.52
CA ALA A 82 9.41 -1.71 -10.59
C ALA A 82 10.75 -1.39 -9.93
N ILE A 83 10.95 -0.11 -9.62
CA ILE A 83 12.03 0.39 -8.78
C ILE A 83 11.36 0.90 -7.50
N SER A 84 11.64 0.22 -6.40
CA SER A 84 11.05 0.49 -5.10
C SER A 84 12.07 1.17 -4.19
N SER A 85 11.62 2.13 -3.38
CA SER A 85 12.44 2.74 -2.33
C SER A 85 11.62 2.91 -1.05
N ASN A 86 12.27 2.71 0.11
CA ASN A 86 11.69 2.96 1.43
C ASN A 86 12.40 4.16 2.06
N GLU A 87 11.86 5.37 1.86
CA GLU A 87 12.37 6.66 2.37
C GLU A 87 13.77 7.06 1.90
N THR A 88 14.44 6.23 1.11
CA THR A 88 15.71 6.59 0.51
C THR A 88 15.51 7.28 -0.82
N LEU A 89 16.41 8.17 -1.15
CA LEU A 89 16.46 8.70 -2.49
C LEU A 89 17.03 7.61 -3.41
N VAL A 90 16.31 7.30 -4.49
CA VAL A 90 16.78 6.37 -5.52
C VAL A 90 16.98 7.11 -6.83
N HIS A 91 18.17 6.93 -7.41
CA HIS A 91 18.49 7.34 -8.77
C HIS A 91 18.65 6.11 -9.64
N SER A 92 18.05 6.12 -10.82
CA SER A 92 18.08 5.00 -11.75
C SER A 92 18.62 5.40 -13.12
N LEU A 93 19.46 4.54 -13.67
CA LEU A 93 19.94 4.56 -15.05
C LEU A 93 19.26 3.42 -15.81
N ILE A 94 18.50 3.77 -16.84
CA ILE A 94 17.88 2.83 -17.77
C ILE A 94 18.76 2.77 -19.00
N LYS A 95 19.27 1.60 -19.33
CA LYS A 95 20.09 1.35 -20.50
C LYS A 95 19.38 0.41 -21.46
N CYS A 96 19.26 0.84 -22.71
CA CYS A 96 18.74 -0.02 -23.76
C CYS A 96 19.79 -1.05 -24.16
N LEU A 97 19.37 -2.32 -24.31
CA LEU A 97 20.26 -3.40 -24.75
C LEU A 97 20.09 -3.74 -26.23
N ASP A 98 19.03 -3.25 -26.88
CA ASP A 98 18.83 -3.37 -28.34
C ASP A 98 19.87 -2.50 -29.08
N LYS A 99 20.58 -3.12 -30.03
CA LYS A 99 21.64 -2.49 -30.84
C LYS A 99 21.15 -1.87 -32.14
N THR A 100 19.89 -2.06 -32.48
CA THR A 100 19.34 -1.78 -33.81
C THR A 100 18.19 -0.79 -33.77
N LYS A 101 17.14 -1.08 -33.00
CA LYS A 101 15.89 -0.31 -33.00
C LYS A 101 15.77 0.63 -31.81
N GLY A 102 16.60 0.44 -30.78
CA GLY A 102 16.44 1.09 -29.51
C GLY A 102 15.34 0.43 -28.67
N CYS A 103 14.94 1.10 -27.60
CA CYS A 103 13.95 0.60 -26.66
C CYS A 103 12.78 1.56 -26.56
N LYS A 104 11.57 1.00 -26.49
CA LYS A 104 10.36 1.77 -26.23
C LYS A 104 9.82 1.35 -24.87
N LEU A 105 9.80 2.30 -23.95
CA LEU A 105 9.53 2.03 -22.55
C LEU A 105 8.37 2.89 -22.07
N HIS A 106 7.47 2.32 -21.28
CA HIS A 106 6.42 3.04 -20.59
C HIS A 106 6.85 3.16 -19.13
N VAL A 107 7.10 4.38 -18.66
CA VAL A 107 7.56 4.64 -17.29
C VAL A 107 6.48 5.40 -16.53
N VAL A 108 6.05 4.85 -15.40
CA VAL A 108 5.02 5.47 -14.55
C VAL A 108 5.60 5.71 -13.17
N ARG A 109 5.83 6.98 -12.85
CA ARG A 109 6.23 7.38 -11.50
C ARG A 109 5.08 7.15 -10.54
N VAL A 110 5.40 6.64 -9.35
CA VAL A 110 4.43 6.44 -8.29
C VAL A 110 4.85 7.16 -7.02
N SER A 111 3.88 7.84 -6.41
CA SER A 111 3.99 8.31 -5.04
C SER A 111 3.41 7.23 -4.15
N PRO A 112 4.17 6.72 -3.17
CA PRO A 112 3.65 5.69 -2.29
C PRO A 112 2.56 6.27 -1.37
N SER A 113 1.54 5.47 -1.08
CA SER A 113 0.66 5.60 0.08
C SER A 113 1.50 5.61 1.36
N GLU A 114 1.06 6.34 2.37
CA GLU A 114 1.79 6.60 3.61
C GLU A 114 0.93 6.19 4.80
N PHE A 115 1.45 5.31 5.64
CA PHE A 115 0.88 4.92 6.92
C PHE A 115 1.75 5.59 7.98
N PHE A 116 1.22 6.62 8.60
CA PHE A 116 1.93 7.45 9.55
C PHE A 116 1.62 7.01 10.97
N TYR A 117 2.66 6.72 11.74
CA TYR A 117 2.58 6.56 13.18
C TYR A 117 3.54 7.54 13.85
N GLN A 118 3.02 8.29 14.81
CA GLN A 118 3.77 9.22 15.61
C GLN A 118 3.46 8.98 17.08
N GLU A 119 4.50 8.81 17.86
CA GLU A 119 4.41 8.72 19.31
C GLU A 119 5.32 9.76 19.93
N GLY A 120 4.82 10.45 20.96
CA GLY A 120 5.61 11.44 21.63
C GLY A 120 5.36 11.54 23.13
N ASN A 121 6.44 11.89 23.82
CA ASN A 121 6.41 12.24 25.23
C ASN A 121 6.06 13.72 25.37
N VAL A 122 5.00 13.98 26.13
CA VAL A 122 4.53 15.31 26.53
C VAL A 122 5.12 15.61 27.91
N THR A 123 6.23 16.34 27.94
CA THR A 123 6.76 16.86 29.20
C THR A 123 6.02 18.13 29.54
N GLN A 124 5.12 18.08 30.52
CA GLN A 124 4.45 19.27 31.07
C GLN A 124 5.32 19.86 32.19
N TYR A 125 5.86 21.07 32.00
CA TYR A 125 6.41 21.86 33.09
C TYR A 125 5.26 22.57 33.82
N LEU A 126 5.03 22.22 35.08
CA LEU A 126 4.18 22.99 36.00
C LEU A 126 5.04 24.11 36.59
N ASP A 127 5.18 25.22 35.88
CA ASP A 127 5.67 26.48 36.44
C ASP A 127 4.48 27.28 37.02
N PRO A 128 4.51 27.71 38.30
CA PRO A 128 3.50 28.61 38.86
C PRO A 128 3.32 29.93 38.08
N ASN A 129 4.26 30.33 37.21
CA ASN A 129 4.19 31.57 36.43
C ASN A 129 3.59 31.46 35.00
N ARG A 130 2.81 30.42 34.70
CA ARG A 130 1.95 30.34 33.48
C ARG A 130 2.67 30.41 32.11
N THR A 131 3.88 29.91 31.98
CA THR A 131 4.44 29.56 30.67
C THR A 131 4.56 28.04 30.56
N LYS A 132 3.44 27.38 30.23
CA LYS A 132 3.44 25.95 29.88
C LYS A 132 4.24 25.78 28.57
N GLN A 133 5.51 25.42 28.66
CA GLN A 133 6.26 24.96 27.51
C GLN A 133 6.05 23.46 27.38
N ILE A 134 5.31 23.04 26.36
CA ILE A 134 5.19 21.61 26.04
C ILE A 134 6.34 21.28 25.10
N SER A 135 7.27 20.44 25.55
CA SER A 135 8.29 19.86 24.69
C SER A 135 7.79 18.51 24.20
N TYR A 136 7.92 18.29 22.89
CA TYR A 136 7.57 17.04 22.25
C TYR A 136 8.83 16.39 21.68
N THR A 137 9.07 15.15 22.05
CA THR A 137 9.99 14.28 21.31
C THR A 137 9.14 13.30 20.54
N TYR A 138 9.30 13.26 19.22
CA TYR A 138 8.48 12.43 18.34
C TYR A 138 9.30 11.28 17.75
N ASP A 139 8.83 10.05 17.88
CA ASP A 139 9.23 8.95 17.02
C ASP A 139 8.25 8.85 15.85
N HIS A 140 8.78 8.86 14.64
CA HIS A 140 8.00 8.78 13.41
C HIS A 140 8.29 7.44 12.75
N GLN A 141 7.25 6.64 12.55
CA GLN A 141 7.32 5.42 11.76
C GLN A 141 6.42 5.61 10.55
N TYR A 142 7.02 5.59 9.36
CA TYR A 142 6.26 5.51 8.13
C TYR A 142 6.34 4.09 7.61
N LYS A 143 5.18 3.54 7.28
CA LYS A 143 5.11 2.45 6.32
C LYS A 143 4.59 3.04 5.03
N THR A 144 5.15 2.63 3.92
CA THR A 144 4.72 3.11 2.60
C THR A 144 4.16 1.96 1.76
N MET A 145 3.47 2.25 0.65
CA MET A 145 3.01 1.22 -0.30
C MET A 145 2.73 1.87 -1.65
N SER A 146 3.21 1.29 -2.75
CA SER A 146 2.93 1.84 -4.08
C SER A 146 1.80 1.10 -4.77
N TYR A 147 0.84 1.85 -5.32
CA TYR A 147 -0.31 1.35 -6.06
C TYR A 147 -0.30 1.86 -7.50
N PHE A 148 -0.42 0.95 -8.46
CA PHE A 148 -0.53 1.26 -9.88
C PHE A 148 -1.56 0.34 -10.53
N SER A 149 -2.59 0.89 -11.18
CA SER A 149 -3.64 0.10 -11.84
C SER A 149 -3.83 0.48 -13.30
N THR A 150 -3.89 -0.55 -14.14
CA THR A 150 -4.25 -0.50 -15.56
C THR A 150 -5.69 -0.95 -15.82
N GLU A 151 -6.46 -1.23 -14.76
CA GLU A 151 -7.86 -1.66 -14.84
C GLU A 151 -8.74 -0.53 -15.39
N SER A 152 -9.49 -0.81 -16.46
CA SER A 152 -10.38 0.19 -17.08
C SER A 152 -11.73 0.29 -16.36
N SER A 153 -12.09 -0.73 -15.57
CA SER A 153 -13.33 -0.77 -14.79
C SER A 153 -13.16 -1.57 -13.50
N GLY A 154 -14.10 -1.40 -12.56
CA GLY A 154 -14.15 -2.20 -11.34
C GLY A 154 -14.28 -1.35 -10.09
N SER A 155 -14.01 -1.97 -8.93
CA SER A 155 -13.99 -1.24 -7.67
C SER A 155 -12.89 -1.70 -6.73
N LYS A 156 -12.18 -0.76 -6.12
CA LYS A 156 -11.23 -1.02 -5.03
C LYS A 156 -11.75 -0.41 -3.75
N LYS A 157 -11.89 -1.24 -2.71
CA LYS A 157 -12.15 -0.78 -1.36
C LYS A 157 -10.83 -0.54 -0.63
N VAL A 158 -10.76 0.58 0.05
CA VAL A 158 -9.66 0.94 0.93
C VAL A 158 -10.25 1.27 2.28
N TYR A 159 -9.76 0.59 3.30
CA TYR A 159 -10.08 0.87 4.69
C TYR A 159 -8.96 1.75 5.23
N LEU A 160 -9.33 2.89 5.77
CA LEU A 160 -8.42 3.82 6.44
C LEU A 160 -8.74 3.83 7.92
N LYS A 161 -7.70 3.79 8.74
CA LYS A 161 -7.81 3.99 10.17
C LYS A 161 -7.05 5.24 10.61
N SER A 162 -7.55 5.87 11.65
CA SER A 162 -6.77 6.78 12.44
C SER A 162 -7.05 6.56 13.91
N HIS A 163 -6.07 6.85 14.74
CA HIS A 163 -6.20 6.75 16.17
C HIS A 163 -5.40 7.86 16.84
N SER A 164 -6.01 8.57 17.78
CA SER A 164 -5.35 9.52 18.66
C SER A 164 -5.56 9.08 20.10
N LYS A 165 -4.50 9.03 20.90
CA LYS A 165 -4.59 8.74 22.33
C LYS A 165 -3.67 9.62 23.12
N PHE A 166 -4.19 10.10 24.24
CA PHE A 166 -3.45 10.81 25.25
C PHE A 166 -3.60 10.07 26.58
N SER A 167 -2.47 9.74 27.22
CA SER A 167 -2.40 9.17 28.56
C SER A 167 -1.26 9.81 29.32
N LYS A 168 -1.60 10.51 30.41
CA LYS A 168 -0.66 11.18 31.32
C LYS A 168 0.29 12.16 30.60
N SER A 169 1.44 11.67 30.17
CA SER A 169 2.53 12.39 29.52
C SER A 169 2.87 11.80 28.16
N HIS A 170 2.00 10.98 27.57
CA HIS A 170 2.22 10.32 26.29
C HIS A 170 1.07 10.66 25.35
N TYR A 171 1.43 11.09 24.14
CA TYR A 171 0.51 11.31 23.04
C TYR A 171 0.92 10.39 21.89
N SER A 172 -0.01 9.56 21.41
CA SER A 172 0.19 8.77 20.20
C SER A 172 -0.89 9.10 19.18
N TYR A 173 -0.47 9.23 17.93
CA TYR A 173 -1.32 9.50 16.80
C TYR A 173 -0.91 8.64 15.61
N SER A 174 -1.88 8.04 14.94
CA SER A 174 -1.68 7.38 13.66
C SER A 174 -2.77 7.73 12.68
N TYR A 175 -2.41 7.79 11.40
CA TYR A 175 -3.35 7.90 10.30
C TYR A 175 -2.83 7.22 9.05
N GLU A 176 -3.76 6.76 8.23
CA GLU A 176 -3.47 6.15 6.96
C GLU A 176 -3.84 7.12 5.82
N ASN A 177 -2.89 7.36 4.93
CA ASN A 177 -3.06 8.05 3.67
C ASN A 177 -2.84 7.05 2.52
N VAL A 178 -3.77 7.01 1.58
CA VAL A 178 -3.68 6.11 0.42
C VAL A 178 -3.66 6.90 -0.88
N LYS A 179 -2.59 6.69 -1.65
CA LYS A 179 -2.34 7.27 -2.96
C LYS A 179 -2.42 6.17 -4.01
N ILE A 180 -3.26 6.35 -5.04
CA ILE A 180 -3.37 5.41 -6.16
C ILE A 180 -3.07 6.17 -7.45
N VAL A 181 -2.04 5.72 -8.18
CA VAL A 181 -1.72 6.25 -9.50
C VAL A 181 -2.56 5.54 -10.55
N ASN A 182 -3.23 6.34 -11.36
CA ASN A 182 -4.04 5.86 -12.47
C ASN A 182 -3.23 5.89 -13.77
N ALA A 183 -3.02 4.71 -14.37
CA ALA A 183 -2.27 4.58 -15.62
C ALA A 183 -2.95 5.28 -16.81
N ASP A 184 -4.29 5.29 -16.83
CA ASP A 184 -5.06 5.72 -17.99
C ASP A 184 -6.29 6.53 -17.56
N ASN A 185 -6.14 7.85 -17.56
CA ASN A 185 -7.21 8.79 -17.25
C ASN A 185 -8.08 9.15 -18.46
N SER A 186 -7.83 8.56 -19.64
CA SER A 186 -8.58 8.82 -20.86
C SER A 186 -9.76 7.85 -21.03
N VAL A 187 -9.68 6.66 -20.43
CA VAL A 187 -10.65 5.57 -20.62
C VAL A 187 -11.56 5.27 -19.44
N LYS A 188 -11.30 5.88 -18.28
CA LYS A 188 -12.06 5.59 -17.05
C LYS A 188 -12.54 6.86 -16.35
N LYS A 189 -13.78 6.81 -15.87
CA LYS A 189 -14.36 7.80 -14.97
C LYS A 189 -14.34 7.25 -13.55
N ILE A 190 -13.85 8.07 -12.61
CA ILE A 190 -13.89 7.75 -11.18
C ILE A 190 -15.28 8.14 -10.65
N THR A 191 -16.07 7.15 -10.21
CA THR A 191 -17.35 7.35 -9.55
C THR A 191 -17.21 7.04 -8.07
N ASN A 192 -16.72 8.02 -7.30
CA ASN A 192 -16.50 7.81 -5.87
C ASN A 192 -17.82 7.67 -5.10
N THR A 193 -17.86 6.75 -4.14
CA THR A 193 -18.87 6.70 -3.08
C THR A 193 -18.16 6.55 -1.73
N THR A 194 -17.84 7.66 -1.08
CA THR A 194 -17.43 7.70 0.33
C THR A 194 -18.64 7.49 1.21
N THR A 195 -18.52 6.72 2.29
CA THR A 195 -19.63 6.49 3.25
C THR A 195 -19.44 7.18 4.60
N ASN A 196 -18.27 7.76 4.90
CA ASN A 196 -18.00 8.43 6.18
C ASN A 196 -17.83 9.95 6.00
N VAL A 197 -18.45 10.73 6.91
CA VAL A 197 -18.41 12.21 6.98
C VAL A 197 -17.04 12.77 7.37
N ASN A 198 -16.18 11.99 8.03
CA ASN A 198 -14.85 12.41 8.50
C ASN A 198 -13.71 12.07 7.52
N MET A 199 -14.03 11.80 6.25
CA MET A 199 -13.04 11.48 5.23
C MET A 199 -12.92 12.60 4.20
N SER A 200 -11.70 13.05 3.96
CA SER A 200 -11.40 13.95 2.85
C SER A 200 -10.72 13.18 1.73
N ILE A 201 -11.16 13.44 0.50
CA ILE A 201 -10.54 12.87 -0.69
C ILE A 201 -10.09 14.01 -1.58
N ILE A 202 -8.80 14.04 -1.83
CA ILE A 202 -8.16 15.03 -2.69
C ILE A 202 -7.85 14.37 -4.02
N PHE A 203 -8.41 14.93 -5.09
CA PHE A 203 -8.13 14.48 -6.44
C PHE A 203 -7.08 15.39 -7.04
N HIS A 204 -5.97 14.79 -7.49
CA HIS A 204 -4.94 15.52 -8.19
C HIS A 204 -5.01 15.22 -9.68
N THR A 205 -5.21 16.29 -10.44
CA THR A 205 -5.24 16.27 -11.89
C THR A 205 -3.98 16.95 -12.40
N ALA A 206 -3.44 16.51 -13.54
CA ALA A 206 -2.51 17.35 -14.29
C ALA A 206 -3.16 18.73 -14.57
N ASN A 207 -2.36 19.81 -14.46
CA ASN A 207 -2.84 21.20 -14.49
C ASN A 207 -3.95 21.46 -15.51
N GLY A 208 -5.08 22.02 -15.04
CA GLY A 208 -6.20 22.47 -15.88
C GLY A 208 -7.21 21.39 -16.28
N ARG A 209 -7.16 20.16 -15.72
CA ARG A 209 -8.08 19.07 -16.08
C ARG A 209 -9.18 18.84 -15.05
N THR A 210 -10.34 18.35 -15.50
CA THR A 210 -11.49 18.02 -14.63
C THR A 210 -11.24 16.75 -13.81
N ARG A 211 -12.05 16.51 -12.75
CA ARG A 211 -12.02 15.28 -11.93
C ARG A 211 -12.11 13.97 -12.73
N LEU A 212 -12.70 14.01 -13.93
CA LEU A 212 -12.80 12.86 -14.83
C LEU A 212 -11.42 12.41 -15.36
N ASN A 213 -10.42 13.29 -15.33
CA ASN A 213 -9.09 13.06 -15.89
C ASN A 213 -8.02 12.97 -14.79
N ALA A 214 -8.38 12.60 -13.56
CA ALA A 214 -7.43 12.48 -12.45
C ALA A 214 -6.34 11.44 -12.77
N THR A 215 -5.08 11.87 -12.65
CA THR A 215 -3.89 11.04 -12.90
C THR A 215 -3.47 10.26 -11.66
N TYR A 216 -3.78 10.77 -10.48
CA TYR A 216 -3.74 10.01 -9.25
C TYR A 216 -4.80 10.52 -8.29
N PHE A 217 -5.16 9.67 -7.35
CA PHE A 217 -6.09 9.99 -6.27
C PHE A 217 -5.33 9.88 -4.94
N ASP A 218 -5.67 10.75 -3.99
CA ASP A 218 -5.17 10.77 -2.63
C ASP A 218 -6.37 10.79 -1.66
N ALA A 219 -6.46 9.79 -0.78
CA ALA A 219 -7.36 9.85 0.37
C ALA A 219 -6.60 9.91 1.65
N GLN A 220 -7.13 10.72 2.54
CA GLN A 220 -6.72 10.77 3.92
C GLN A 220 -7.96 10.84 4.80
N LEU A 221 -7.90 10.14 5.93
CA LEU A 221 -8.84 10.41 6.99
C LEU A 221 -8.41 11.74 7.63
N TYR A 222 -9.21 12.79 7.45
CA TYR A 222 -8.90 14.09 8.06
C TYR A 222 -9.44 14.07 9.47
N ASN A 223 -8.53 14.02 10.43
CA ASN A 223 -8.88 14.39 11.79
C ASN A 223 -8.64 15.89 11.84
N ASP A 224 -9.71 16.68 11.67
CA ASP A 224 -9.65 18.13 11.89
C ASP A 224 -9.02 18.36 13.27
N ASP A 225 -7.77 18.85 13.26
CA ASP A 225 -6.98 19.36 14.38
C ASP A 225 -7.37 18.81 15.75
N GLU A 226 -6.79 17.65 16.12
CA GLU A 226 -6.93 17.01 17.43
C GLU A 226 -8.38 16.99 17.92
N PHE A 227 -9.12 15.92 17.63
CA PHE A 227 -10.42 15.59 18.22
C PHE A 227 -10.70 16.42 19.48
N PRO A 228 -11.62 17.40 19.46
CA PRO A 228 -11.71 18.42 20.52
C PRO A 228 -11.74 17.82 21.93
N ASP A 229 -12.34 16.64 22.07
CA ASP A 229 -12.33 15.82 23.27
C ASP A 229 -10.93 15.37 23.73
N ILE A 230 -10.04 14.97 22.82
CA ILE A 230 -8.62 14.64 23.09
C ILE A 230 -7.83 15.90 23.46
N ARG A 231 -8.03 17.01 22.72
CA ARG A 231 -7.39 18.29 23.02
C ARG A 231 -7.78 18.78 24.41
N ASP A 232 -9.08 18.81 24.71
CA ASP A 232 -9.61 19.29 25.98
C ASP A 232 -9.17 18.37 27.13
N ALA A 233 -9.18 17.04 26.93
CA ALA A 233 -8.65 16.08 27.91
C ALA A 233 -7.16 16.32 28.20
N ARG A 234 -6.35 16.62 27.16
CA ARG A 234 -4.95 16.98 27.31
C ARG A 234 -4.74 18.24 28.14
N GLU A 235 -5.55 19.29 27.95
CA GLU A 235 -5.44 20.54 28.70
C GLU A 235 -5.63 20.36 30.21
N VAL A 236 -6.52 19.44 30.60
CA VAL A 236 -6.85 19.12 31.99
C VAL A 236 -6.10 17.90 32.54
N GLY A 237 -5.17 17.32 31.77
CA GLY A 237 -4.37 16.16 32.18
C GLY A 237 -5.17 14.86 32.36
N LYS A 238 -6.31 14.72 31.66
CA LYS A 238 -7.14 13.51 31.67
C LYS A 238 -6.81 12.63 30.48
N GLU A 239 -6.88 11.32 30.68
CA GLU A 239 -6.71 10.37 29.58
C GLU A 239 -7.91 10.42 28.64
N ALA A 240 -7.63 10.35 27.34
CA ALA A 240 -8.65 10.24 26.31
C ALA A 240 -8.08 9.52 25.09
N GLY A 241 -8.93 8.83 24.35
CA GLY A 241 -8.54 8.11 23.15
C GLY A 241 -9.70 8.04 22.18
N ARG A 242 -9.39 8.14 20.89
CA ARG A 242 -10.36 8.08 19.82
C ARG A 242 -9.79 7.34 18.63
N GLU A 243 -10.59 6.41 18.12
CA GLU A 243 -10.35 5.72 16.87
C GLU A 243 -11.39 6.20 15.86
N SER A 244 -10.96 6.37 14.62
CA SER A 244 -11.85 6.64 13.50
C SER A 244 -11.49 5.74 12.34
N GLU A 245 -12.51 5.10 11.79
CA GLU A 245 -12.38 4.22 10.64
C GLU A 245 -13.20 4.75 9.48
N GLY A 246 -12.67 4.62 8.28
CA GLY A 246 -13.33 5.03 7.05
C GLY A 246 -13.17 3.98 5.95
N GLU A 247 -14.23 3.72 5.20
CA GLU A 247 -14.16 2.92 3.98
C GLU A 247 -14.34 3.84 2.76
N ILE A 248 -13.37 3.80 1.85
CA ILE A 248 -13.48 4.46 0.55
C ILE A 248 -13.57 3.39 -0.52
N THR A 249 -14.62 3.47 -1.33
CA THR A 249 -14.73 2.63 -2.53
C THR A 249 -14.41 3.48 -3.75
N PHE A 250 -13.25 3.23 -4.35
CA PHE A 250 -12.94 3.71 -5.70
C PHE A 250 -13.72 2.85 -6.66
N LYS A 251 -14.65 3.44 -7.42
CA LYS A 251 -15.26 2.78 -8.56
C LYS A 251 -14.75 3.43 -9.83
N PHE A 252 -14.40 2.60 -10.79
CA PHE A 252 -13.95 3.00 -12.10
C PHE A 252 -14.98 2.49 -13.10
N GLU A 253 -15.50 3.40 -13.90
CA GLU A 253 -16.40 3.09 -15.00
C GLU A 253 -15.64 3.32 -16.30
N LYS A 254 -15.61 2.31 -17.17
CA LYS A 254 -15.03 2.46 -18.50
C LYS A 254 -15.90 3.41 -19.31
N ILE A 255 -15.32 4.50 -19.82
CA ILE A 255 -16.02 5.53 -20.62
C ILE A 255 -15.62 5.53 -22.09
N GLY A 256 -14.61 4.75 -22.47
CA GLY A 256 -14.15 4.65 -23.85
C GLY A 256 -12.93 3.74 -23.99
N ASP A 257 -12.37 3.73 -25.18
CA ASP A 257 -11.05 3.14 -25.47
C ASP A 257 -9.98 4.24 -25.50
N PRO A 258 -8.69 3.90 -25.34
CA PRO A 258 -7.62 4.90 -25.35
C PRO A 258 -7.64 5.68 -26.68
N PRO A 259 -7.33 7.00 -26.67
CA PRO A 259 -7.20 7.78 -27.88
C PRO A 259 -6.26 7.10 -28.88
N GLU A 260 -6.55 7.26 -30.18
CA GLU A 260 -5.72 6.71 -31.23
C GLU A 260 -4.27 7.23 -31.11
N GLY A 261 -3.31 6.32 -30.95
CA GLY A 261 -1.90 6.64 -30.70
C GLY A 261 -1.47 6.64 -29.23
N GLU A 262 -2.38 6.52 -28.25
CA GLU A 262 -2.01 6.22 -26.86
C GLU A 262 -1.75 4.72 -26.70
N GLU A 263 -0.52 4.37 -26.34
CA GLU A 263 -0.08 2.99 -26.23
C GLU A 263 0.17 2.58 -24.77
N MET A 264 -0.36 1.41 -24.41
CA MET A 264 -0.23 0.84 -23.08
C MET A 264 0.69 -0.38 -23.13
N LEU A 265 1.93 -0.25 -22.64
CA LEU A 265 2.91 -1.35 -22.63
C LEU A 265 2.80 -2.26 -21.41
N PHE A 266 2.13 -1.82 -20.34
CA PHE A 266 1.80 -2.72 -19.24
C PHE A 266 0.62 -3.63 -19.63
N GLU A 267 0.49 -4.75 -18.93
CA GLU A 267 -0.67 -5.62 -19.10
C GLU A 267 -1.95 -4.84 -18.79
N LYS A 268 -2.96 -5.00 -19.64
CA LYS A 268 -4.28 -4.41 -19.45
C LYS A 268 -5.02 -5.13 -18.32
N GLU A 269 -5.92 -4.41 -17.66
CA GLU A 269 -6.77 -4.98 -16.60
C GLU A 269 -5.99 -5.61 -15.45
N LYS A 270 -4.95 -4.91 -14.97
CA LYS A 270 -4.07 -5.40 -13.92
C LYS A 270 -3.80 -4.35 -12.84
N LEU A 271 -3.87 -4.81 -11.60
CA LEU A 271 -3.42 -4.06 -10.43
C LEU A 271 -2.01 -4.53 -10.06
N TYR A 272 -1.14 -3.57 -9.77
CA TYR A 272 0.22 -3.81 -9.29
C TYR A 272 0.41 -3.12 -7.94
N LEU A 273 0.90 -3.88 -6.97
CA LEU A 273 1.32 -3.38 -5.67
C LEU A 273 2.71 -3.90 -5.34
N PHE A 274 3.48 -3.09 -4.63
CA PHE A 274 4.68 -3.60 -3.95
C PHE A 274 4.92 -2.89 -2.63
N ASN A 275 5.53 -3.66 -1.72
CA ASN A 275 6.01 -3.14 -0.45
C ASN A 275 7.25 -2.27 -0.67
N PRO A 276 7.39 -1.18 0.10
CA PRO A 276 8.53 -0.29 0.05
C PRO A 276 9.74 -1.01 0.62
N GLU A 277 10.69 -1.27 -0.25
CA GLU A 277 12.03 -1.74 0.07
C GLU A 277 12.99 -1.13 -0.95
N ASN A 278 14.25 -0.92 -0.57
CA ASN A 278 15.28 -0.42 -1.48
C ASN A 278 15.71 -1.54 -2.44
N LYS A 279 14.92 -1.74 -3.50
CA LYS A 279 15.07 -2.90 -4.38
C LYS A 279 14.50 -2.67 -5.77
N ILE A 280 15.20 -3.21 -6.77
CA ILE A 280 14.65 -3.37 -8.11
C ILE A 280 13.87 -4.68 -8.16
N LYS A 281 12.58 -4.61 -8.46
CA LYS A 281 11.67 -5.77 -8.46
C LYS A 281 11.39 -6.26 -9.87
N THR A 282 11.54 -7.56 -10.07
CA THR A 282 11.08 -8.26 -11.27
C THR A 282 9.55 -8.35 -11.31
N LYS A 283 8.99 -8.65 -12.48
CA LYS A 283 7.55 -8.93 -12.64
C LYS A 283 7.02 -9.95 -11.63
N LYS A 284 7.73 -11.06 -11.46
CA LYS A 284 7.32 -12.14 -10.53
C LYS A 284 7.26 -11.67 -9.07
N GLU A 285 8.18 -10.80 -8.66
CA GLU A 285 8.21 -10.26 -7.30
C GLU A 285 7.06 -9.31 -7.03
N VAL A 286 6.77 -8.40 -7.98
CA VAL A 286 5.62 -7.50 -7.90
C VAL A 286 4.30 -8.27 -7.91
N GLU A 287 4.17 -9.30 -8.75
CA GLU A 287 2.98 -10.16 -8.76
C GLU A 287 2.79 -10.89 -7.43
N LYS A 288 3.87 -11.40 -6.84
CA LYS A 288 3.84 -12.02 -5.51
C LYS A 288 3.44 -11.03 -4.43
N ASP A 289 3.92 -9.79 -4.48
CA ASP A 289 3.51 -8.75 -3.53
C ASP A 289 2.04 -8.38 -3.72
N THR A 290 1.60 -8.20 -4.96
CA THR A 290 0.20 -7.89 -5.32
C THR A 290 -0.76 -8.95 -4.76
N GLN A 291 -0.46 -10.23 -4.93
CA GLN A 291 -1.29 -11.34 -4.44
C GLN A 291 -1.49 -11.36 -2.92
N LYS A 292 -0.55 -10.79 -2.13
CA LYS A 292 -0.72 -10.67 -0.68
C LYS A 292 -1.84 -9.70 -0.30
N TYR A 293 -2.13 -8.72 -1.16
CA TYR A 293 -3.07 -7.63 -0.87
C TYR A 293 -4.44 -7.81 -1.53
N ASP A 294 -4.54 -8.61 -2.59
CA ASP A 294 -5.82 -8.95 -3.20
C ASP A 294 -6.65 -9.96 -2.39
N ASN A 295 -6.18 -10.36 -1.20
CA ASN A 295 -6.84 -11.42 -0.44
C ASN A 295 -6.89 -11.17 1.07
N PRO A 296 -7.79 -10.30 1.57
CA PRO A 296 -8.24 -10.35 2.96
C PRO A 296 -9.41 -11.34 3.17
N GLY A 297 -9.98 -11.91 2.10
CA GLY A 297 -11.08 -12.88 2.15
C GLY A 297 -10.64 -14.32 1.91
N LEU A 298 -11.31 -15.28 2.58
CA LEU A 298 -11.19 -16.70 2.28
C LEU A 298 -11.50 -16.93 0.80
N LYS A 299 -10.59 -17.58 0.08
CA LYS A 299 -10.82 -17.96 -1.32
C LYS A 299 -12.06 -18.85 -1.40
N GLY A 300 -12.83 -18.80 -2.49
CA GLY A 300 -14.09 -19.55 -2.62
C GLY A 300 -13.98 -21.06 -2.30
N TYR A 301 -12.83 -21.68 -2.58
CA TYR A 301 -12.59 -23.08 -2.20
C TYR A 301 -12.44 -23.28 -0.68
N GLN A 302 -11.93 -22.29 0.05
CA GLN A 302 -11.83 -22.33 1.51
C GLN A 302 -13.21 -22.15 2.15
N ILE A 303 -14.08 -21.32 1.56
CA ILE A 303 -15.49 -21.23 1.96
C ILE A 303 -16.20 -22.56 1.70
N ALA A 304 -15.98 -23.19 0.54
CA ALA A 304 -16.55 -24.50 0.23
C ALA A 304 -16.10 -25.59 1.22
N LEU A 305 -14.82 -25.60 1.62
CA LEU A 305 -14.30 -26.53 2.64
C LEU A 305 -14.93 -26.30 4.03
N ILE A 306 -15.14 -25.03 4.43
CA ILE A 306 -15.82 -24.70 5.68
C ILE A 306 -17.28 -25.20 5.66
N VAL A 307 -18.00 -25.00 4.55
CA VAL A 307 -19.38 -25.47 4.39
C VAL A 307 -19.44 -27.00 4.49
N ILE A 308 -18.54 -27.73 3.83
CA ILE A 308 -18.48 -29.20 3.91
C ILE A 308 -18.21 -29.66 5.35
N ALA A 309 -17.28 -29.02 6.05
CA ALA A 309 -16.97 -29.36 7.44
C ALA A 309 -18.18 -29.18 8.37
N VAL A 310 -18.95 -28.09 8.20
CA VAL A 310 -20.18 -27.86 8.99
C VAL A 310 -21.24 -28.92 8.69
N VAL A 311 -21.43 -29.30 7.43
CA VAL A 311 -22.38 -30.37 7.05
C VAL A 311 -22.00 -31.71 7.68
N VAL A 312 -20.71 -32.07 7.67
CA VAL A 312 -20.23 -33.31 8.31
C VAL A 312 -20.51 -33.31 9.81
N VAL A 313 -20.27 -32.20 10.51
CA VAL A 313 -20.56 -32.08 11.94
C VAL A 313 -22.06 -32.25 12.21
N ILE A 314 -22.93 -31.62 11.42
CA ILE A 314 -24.39 -31.79 11.55
C ILE A 314 -24.80 -33.25 11.39
N VAL A 315 -24.25 -33.94 10.37
CA VAL A 315 -24.54 -35.37 10.14
C VAL A 315 -24.10 -36.22 11.34
N ILE A 316 -22.91 -35.97 11.90
CA ILE A 316 -22.43 -36.69 13.08
C ILE A 316 -23.38 -36.49 14.27
N ILE A 317 -23.83 -35.25 14.52
CA ILE A 317 -24.76 -34.94 15.62
C ILE A 317 -26.08 -35.70 15.42
N VAL A 318 -26.64 -35.71 14.21
CA VAL A 318 -27.87 -36.44 13.89
C VAL A 318 -27.70 -37.94 14.14
N VAL A 319 -26.57 -38.53 13.72
CA VAL A 319 -26.29 -39.95 13.96
C VAL A 319 -26.18 -40.26 15.45
N VAL A 320 -25.49 -39.41 16.22
CA VAL A 320 -25.36 -39.57 17.68
C VAL A 320 -26.73 -39.50 18.37
N VAL A 321 -27.58 -38.53 17.98
CA VAL A 321 -28.94 -38.41 18.52
C VAL A 321 -29.78 -39.66 18.19
N ILE A 322 -29.71 -40.17 16.96
CA ILE A 322 -30.41 -41.40 16.57
C ILE A 322 -29.91 -42.60 17.38
N LEU A 323 -28.60 -42.74 17.60
CA LEU A 323 -28.03 -43.82 18.41
C LEU A 323 -28.46 -43.73 19.88
N LEU A 324 -28.52 -42.53 20.45
CA LEU A 324 -29.00 -42.31 21.82
C LEU A 324 -30.50 -42.61 21.95
N LEU A 325 -31.32 -42.20 20.98
CA LEU A 325 -32.75 -42.53 20.94
C LEU A 325 -33.02 -44.02 20.73
N LYS A 326 -32.16 -44.74 19.99
CA LYS A 326 -32.24 -46.20 19.86
C LYS A 326 -31.83 -46.92 21.14
N LYS A 327 -30.83 -46.43 21.89
CA LYS A 327 -30.46 -46.99 23.21
C LYS A 327 -31.52 -46.75 24.29
N GLY A 328 -32.35 -45.71 24.16
CA GLY A 328 -33.47 -45.46 25.08
C GLY A 328 -34.73 -46.32 24.85
N LYS A 329 -34.72 -47.22 23.86
CA LYS A 329 -35.88 -48.07 23.49
C LYS A 329 -35.75 -49.54 23.90
N GLU A 330 -34.98 -49.86 24.95
CA GLU A 330 -35.18 -51.11 25.67
C GLU A 330 -36.24 -50.92 26.76
N SER A 331 -37.50 -51.12 26.38
CA SER A 331 -38.63 -51.26 27.30
C SER A 331 -38.69 -52.69 27.88
N PRO A 332 -39.22 -52.86 29.10
CA PRO A 332 -38.98 -54.01 29.98
C PRO A 332 -39.65 -55.29 29.48
N LYS A 333 -38.92 -56.41 29.55
CA LYS A 333 -39.52 -57.76 29.40
C LYS A 333 -40.39 -58.07 30.61
N SER A 334 -41.70 -57.98 30.42
CA SER A 334 -42.70 -58.69 31.22
C SER A 334 -42.50 -60.20 31.06
N ASN A 335 -42.34 -60.94 32.15
CA ASN A 335 -42.66 -62.37 32.19
C ASN A 335 -43.49 -62.66 33.44
N SER A 336 -44.70 -63.15 33.17
CA SER A 336 -45.74 -63.63 34.07
C SER A 336 -45.50 -65.08 34.52
N GLY A 337 -45.78 -65.36 35.81
CA GLY A 337 -46.20 -66.67 36.36
C GLY A 337 -45.16 -67.79 36.33
N SER A 338 -45.13 -68.79 37.21
CA SER A 338 -46.06 -69.27 38.25
C SER A 338 -45.23 -70.12 39.23
N GLY A 339 -45.63 -70.15 40.50
CA GLY A 339 -44.85 -70.72 41.61
C GLY A 339 -44.91 -72.23 41.80
N SER A 340 -44.10 -72.68 42.77
CA SER A 340 -44.23 -73.82 43.69
C SER A 340 -42.90 -73.79 44.47
N GLY A 341 -42.81 -73.54 45.77
CA GLY A 341 -43.53 -74.22 46.84
C GLY A 341 -42.68 -75.42 47.27
N GLU A 342 -41.80 -75.24 48.26
CA GLU A 342 -41.37 -76.28 49.21
C GLU A 342 -40.51 -75.67 50.33
N ASN A 343 -41.06 -75.64 51.53
CA ASN A 343 -40.33 -75.54 52.79
C ASN A 343 -40.33 -76.94 53.40
N ALA A 344 -39.16 -77.43 53.80
CA ALA A 344 -38.95 -78.29 54.96
C ALA A 344 -37.55 -78.03 55.50
#